data_AF-A0ABD3TA76-F1
#
_entry.id   AF-A0ABD3TA76-F1
#
_cell.length_a   1.000
_cell.length_b   1.000
_cell.length_c   1.000
_cell.angle_alpha   90.00
_cell.angle_beta   90.00
_cell.angle_gamma   90.00
#
_symmetry.space_group_name_H-M   'P 1'
#
loop_
_entity.id
_entity.type
_entity.pdbx_description
1 polymer ?
#
loop_
_entity_poly.entity_id
_entity_poly.type
_entity_poly.pdbx_seq_one_letter_code
_entity_poly.pdbx_strand_id
1 'polypeptide(L)'
;MGFKDNASTLILFCYLLFTSLFNTTLHANDLEMEDESSFFYVVGAPNGPENWGKLNPSWRLCGTAQSQSPINLLQDKVVVLSRGSFPTNYTPAPATIRNRGHDIRVRCYDL
;
A
#
# COMPACT_ATOMS: atom_id res chain seq x y z
N MET A 1 -27.35 54.47 6.90
CA MET A 1 -27.66 53.31 6.03
C MET A 1 -26.37 52.52 5.87
N GLY A 2 -26.07 51.59 6.78
CA GLY A 2 -24.79 50.86 6.76
C GLY A 2 -24.86 49.70 5.77
N PHE A 3 -24.18 49.81 4.63
CA PHE A 3 -23.97 48.69 3.73
C PHE A 3 -23.07 47.69 4.46
N LYS A 4 -23.64 46.54 4.83
CA LYS A 4 -22.90 45.46 5.49
C LYS A 4 -22.01 44.83 4.42
N ASP A 5 -20.69 44.96 4.59
CA ASP A 5 -19.67 44.51 3.63
C ASP A 5 -19.83 43.02 3.30
N ASN A 6 -20.54 42.75 2.20
CA ASN A 6 -20.82 41.44 1.63
C ASN A 6 -19.53 40.74 1.15
N ALA A 7 -18.50 41.51 0.80
CA ALA A 7 -17.19 41.01 0.43
C ALA A 7 -16.50 40.26 1.59
N SER A 8 -16.62 40.78 2.82
CA SER A 8 -16.01 40.17 4.00
C SER A 8 -16.68 38.84 4.37
N THR A 9 -18.00 38.77 4.21
CA THR A 9 -18.77 37.54 4.39
C THR A 9 -18.50 36.51 3.29
N LEU A 10 -18.27 36.94 2.04
CA LEU A 10 -17.86 36.07 0.94
C LEU A 10 -16.45 35.49 1.14
N ILE A 11 -15.50 36.29 1.61
CA ILE A 11 -14.12 35.81 1.88
C ILE A 11 -14.12 34.76 3.00
N LEU A 12 -14.86 34.99 4.08
CA LEU A 12 -15.04 34.01 5.16
C LEU A 12 -15.67 32.72 4.66
N PHE A 13 -16.69 32.81 3.80
CA PHE A 13 -17.34 31.65 3.21
C PHE A 13 -16.37 30.86 2.31
N CYS A 14 -15.58 31.54 1.49
CA CYS A 14 -14.53 30.92 0.67
C CYS A 14 -13.48 30.23 1.54
N TYR A 15 -13.05 30.84 2.64
CA TYR A 15 -12.09 30.24 3.57
C TYR A 15 -12.65 28.96 4.23
N LEU A 16 -13.92 28.97 4.65
CA LEU A 16 -14.59 27.80 5.23
C LEU A 16 -14.80 26.67 4.20
N LEU A 17 -15.09 26.99 2.95
CA LEU A 17 -15.16 26.01 1.88
C LEU A 17 -13.76 25.41 1.59
N PHE A 18 -12.73 26.23 1.58
CA PHE A 18 -11.35 25.80 1.36
C PHE A 18 -10.89 24.87 2.49
N THR A 19 -11.09 25.23 3.76
CA THR A 19 -10.72 24.35 4.88
C THR A 19 -11.52 23.05 4.89
N SER A 20 -12.80 23.06 4.53
CA SER A 20 -13.63 21.85 4.39
C SER A 20 -13.07 20.90 3.32
N LEU A 21 -12.70 21.43 2.14
CA LEU A 21 -12.10 20.66 1.05
C LEU A 21 -10.71 20.09 1.41
N PHE A 22 -9.92 20.80 2.21
CA PHE A 22 -8.62 20.28 2.69
C PHE A 22 -8.79 19.19 3.77
N ASN A 23 -9.77 19.32 4.66
CA ASN A 23 -10.02 18.31 5.69
C ASN A 23 -10.56 16.99 5.12
N THR A 24 -11.32 17.01 4.01
CA THR A 24 -11.75 15.78 3.33
C THR A 24 -10.60 15.05 2.62
N THR A 25 -9.57 15.76 2.16
CA THR A 25 -8.36 15.14 1.58
C THR A 25 -7.42 14.51 2.63
N LEU A 26 -7.51 14.93 3.89
CA LEU A 26 -6.72 14.36 5.00
C LEU A 26 -7.32 13.08 5.59
N HIS A 27 -8.59 12.79 5.29
CA HIS A 27 -9.26 11.55 5.68
C HIS A 27 -9.52 10.65 4.48
N ALA A 28 -8.56 10.57 3.56
CA ALA A 28 -8.48 9.45 2.64
C ALA A 28 -8.22 8.19 3.48
N ASN A 29 -9.29 7.50 3.84
CA ASN A 29 -9.19 6.10 4.22
C ASN A 29 -8.37 5.40 3.14
N ASP A 30 -7.46 4.56 3.60
CA ASP A 30 -6.54 3.69 2.88
C ASP A 30 -7.30 2.67 2.00
N LEU A 31 -8.17 3.18 1.13
CA LEU A 31 -8.56 2.53 -0.10
C LEU A 31 -7.30 2.57 -0.95
N GLU A 32 -6.41 1.62 -0.70
CA GLU A 32 -5.57 1.04 -1.73
C GLU A 32 -6.52 0.65 -2.88
N MET A 33 -6.94 1.61 -3.70
CA MET A 33 -7.15 1.40 -5.12
C MET A 33 -5.74 1.25 -5.67
N GLU A 34 -5.10 0.12 -5.33
CA GLU A 34 -4.03 -0.40 -6.16
C GLU A 34 -4.64 -0.42 -7.56
N ASP A 35 -4.13 0.45 -8.42
CA ASP A 35 -4.37 0.35 -9.85
C ASP A 35 -3.91 -1.05 -10.24
N GLU A 36 -4.84 -2.02 -10.22
CA GLU A 36 -4.59 -3.45 -10.50
C GLU A 36 -4.14 -3.67 -11.95
N SER A 37 -4.04 -2.61 -12.76
CA SER A 37 -3.44 -2.70 -14.07
C SER A 37 -1.91 -2.80 -13.95
N SER A 38 -1.37 -4.01 -14.18
CA SER A 38 -0.24 -4.24 -15.09
C SER A 38 0.64 -5.47 -14.79
N PHE A 39 0.27 -6.42 -13.93
CA PHE A 39 1.07 -7.66 -13.77
C PHE A 39 0.24 -8.93 -13.56
N PHE A 40 0.77 -10.06 -14.05
CA PHE A 40 0.19 -11.40 -13.88
C PHE A 40 1.27 -12.42 -13.52
N TYR A 41 0.83 -13.58 -13.03
CA TYR A 41 1.68 -14.73 -12.70
C TYR A 41 1.89 -15.72 -13.85
N VAL A 42 1.26 -15.47 -15.01
CA VAL A 42 1.40 -16.36 -16.16
C VAL A 42 2.82 -16.23 -16.73
N VAL A 43 3.59 -17.30 -16.61
CA VAL A 43 4.96 -17.41 -17.12
C VAL A 43 4.96 -17.22 -18.65
N GLY A 44 5.95 -16.48 -19.18
CA GLY A 44 6.05 -16.14 -20.60
C GLY A 44 5.07 -15.08 -21.12
N ALA A 45 4.10 -14.62 -20.32
CA ALA A 45 3.22 -13.52 -20.74
C ALA A 45 3.98 -12.18 -20.79
N PRO A 46 3.54 -11.21 -21.63
CA PRO A 46 4.17 -9.87 -21.70
C PRO A 46 4.25 -9.15 -20.35
N ASN A 47 3.27 -9.38 -19.49
CA ASN A 47 3.15 -8.86 -18.13
C ASN A 47 3.35 -9.95 -17.05
N GLY A 48 4.00 -11.06 -17.43
CA GLY A 48 4.38 -12.15 -16.52
C GLY A 48 5.58 -11.81 -15.63
N PRO A 49 5.92 -12.68 -14.67
CA PRO A 49 6.94 -12.42 -13.64
C PRO A 49 8.32 -12.02 -14.18
N GLU A 50 8.71 -12.60 -15.32
CA GLU A 50 9.96 -12.33 -16.01
C GLU A 50 10.10 -10.86 -16.48
N ASN A 51 8.98 -10.15 -16.60
CA ASN A 51 8.91 -8.80 -17.15
C ASN A 51 8.49 -7.72 -16.16
N TRP A 52 8.13 -8.05 -14.91
CA TRP A 52 7.60 -7.07 -13.94
C TRP A 52 8.47 -5.83 -13.77
N GLY A 53 9.80 -5.98 -13.76
CA GLY A 53 10.72 -4.85 -13.65
C GLY A 53 10.74 -3.88 -14.84
N LYS A 54 10.08 -4.23 -15.95
CA LYS A 54 9.94 -3.38 -17.16
C LYS A 54 8.58 -2.69 -17.25
N LEU A 55 7.60 -3.14 -16.46
CA LEU A 55 6.20 -2.69 -16.57
C LEU A 55 6.01 -1.32 -15.91
N ASN A 56 6.75 -1.05 -14.84
CA ASN A 56 6.71 0.21 -14.11
C ASN A 56 8.13 0.60 -13.67
N PRO A 57 8.59 1.85 -13.88
CA PRO A 57 9.89 2.31 -13.39
C PRO A 57 10.13 2.06 -11.89
N SER A 58 9.08 2.15 -11.07
CA SER A 58 9.12 1.89 -9.63
C SER A 58 9.34 0.41 -9.29
N TRP A 59 9.14 -0.50 -10.24
CA TRP A 59 9.31 -1.96 -10.06
C TRP A 59 10.63 -2.48 -10.63
N ARG A 60 11.52 -1.59 -11.10
CA ARG A 60 12.80 -1.96 -11.74
C ARG A 60 13.62 -3.00 -10.97
N LEU A 61 13.54 -2.99 -9.63
CA LEU A 61 14.25 -3.94 -8.78
C LEU A 61 13.80 -5.40 -9.01
N CYS A 62 12.56 -5.65 -9.40
CA CYS A 62 12.06 -7.00 -9.71
C CYS A 62 12.85 -7.70 -10.83
N GLY A 63 13.48 -6.93 -11.73
CA GLY A 63 14.31 -7.49 -12.81
C GLY A 63 15.80 -7.24 -12.68
N THR A 64 16.25 -6.40 -11.74
CA THR A 64 17.66 -5.95 -11.66
C THR A 64 18.34 -6.20 -10.33
N ALA A 65 17.58 -6.42 -9.25
CA ALA A 65 18.16 -6.70 -7.94
C ALA A 65 18.71 -8.14 -7.89
N GLN A 66 19.84 -8.32 -7.21
CA GLN A 66 20.49 -9.63 -7.04
C GLN A 66 20.00 -10.39 -5.80
N SER A 67 19.36 -9.68 -4.87
CA SER A 67 18.80 -10.24 -3.63
C SER A 67 17.28 -10.15 -3.68
N GLN A 68 16.66 -11.04 -4.47
CA GLN A 68 15.21 -11.18 -4.59
C GLN A 68 14.73 -12.47 -3.94
N SER A 69 13.45 -12.48 -3.58
CA SER A 69 12.72 -13.65 -3.07
C SER A 69 11.64 -14.07 -4.07
N PRO A 70 11.16 -15.33 -4.05
CA PRO A 70 11.63 -16.45 -3.20
C PRO A 70 12.99 -17.02 -3.65
N ILE A 71 13.64 -17.78 -2.76
CA ILE A 71 14.86 -18.54 -3.06
C ILE A 71 14.67 -20.01 -2.73
N ASN A 72 15.49 -20.86 -3.35
CA ASN A 72 15.55 -22.27 -2.98
C ASN A 72 16.36 -22.46 -1.69
N LEU A 73 15.74 -23.05 -0.66
CA LEU A 73 16.39 -23.34 0.62
C LEU A 73 16.92 -24.79 0.59
N LEU A 74 18.21 -24.93 0.31
CA LEU A 74 18.89 -26.23 0.24
C LEU A 74 19.55 -26.57 1.58
N GLN A 75 19.20 -27.72 2.15
CA GLN A 75 19.65 -28.14 3.49
C GLN A 75 21.18 -28.12 3.68
N ASP A 76 21.92 -28.50 2.65
CA ASP A 76 23.39 -28.53 2.62
C ASP A 76 24.04 -27.15 2.52
N LYS A 77 23.26 -26.10 2.18
CA LYS A 77 23.71 -24.72 2.06
C LYS A 77 23.25 -23.83 3.22
N VAL A 78 22.48 -24.36 4.16
CA VAL A 78 22.03 -23.60 5.34
C VAL A 78 23.15 -23.59 6.39
N VAL A 79 23.46 -22.39 6.89
CA VAL A 79 24.29 -22.22 8.09
C VAL A 79 23.37 -22.12 9.29
N VAL A 80 23.39 -23.13 10.16
CA VAL A 80 22.60 -23.13 11.40
C VAL A 80 23.30 -22.24 12.42
N LEU A 81 22.62 -21.17 12.81
CA LEU A 81 23.05 -20.29 13.89
C LEU A 81 22.25 -20.62 15.15
N SER A 82 22.92 -20.64 16.31
CA SER A 82 22.23 -20.71 17.60
C SER A 82 21.51 -19.38 17.86
N ARG A 83 20.30 -19.22 17.30
CA ARG A 83 19.36 -18.16 17.68
C ARG A 83 18.41 -18.70 18.75
N GLY A 84 18.11 -17.86 19.73
CA GLY A 84 17.02 -18.14 20.68
C GLY A 84 15.66 -18.24 19.97
N SER A 85 14.63 -18.63 20.72
CA SER A 85 13.27 -18.69 20.20
C SER A 85 12.83 -17.34 19.63
N PHE A 86 12.10 -17.38 18.51
CA PHE A 86 11.43 -16.20 18.00
C PHE A 86 10.25 -15.87 18.94
N PRO A 87 10.17 -14.66 19.51
CA PRO A 87 9.06 -14.31 20.39
C PRO A 87 7.77 -14.21 19.57
N THR A 88 6.75 -14.99 19.94
CA THR A 88 5.44 -15.02 19.27
C THR A 88 4.34 -14.57 20.22
N ASN A 89 4.41 -13.31 20.67
CA ASN A 89 3.44 -12.73 21.59
C ASN A 89 2.29 -12.03 20.84
N TYR A 90 1.72 -12.72 19.84
CA TYR A 90 0.58 -12.18 19.10
C TYR A 90 -0.71 -12.28 19.94
N THR A 91 -1.50 -11.21 19.96
CA THR A 91 -2.81 -11.16 20.62
C THR A 91 -3.94 -11.13 19.59
N PRO A 92 -5.14 -11.62 19.95
CA PRO A 92 -6.32 -11.42 19.10
C PRO A 92 -6.56 -9.93 18.84
N ALA A 93 -6.94 -9.60 17.61
CA ALA A 93 -7.25 -8.25 17.18
C ALA A 93 -8.42 -8.28 16.19
N PRO A 94 -9.27 -7.24 16.14
CA PRO A 94 -10.21 -7.08 15.04
C PRO A 94 -9.45 -7.13 13.70
N ALA A 95 -10.04 -7.79 12.70
CA ALA A 95 -9.40 -7.96 11.42
C ALA A 95 -10.41 -7.94 10.26
N THR A 96 -9.93 -7.51 9.09
CA THR A 96 -10.64 -7.62 7.82
C THR A 96 -9.90 -8.57 6.89
N ILE A 97 -10.67 -9.28 6.06
CA ILE A 97 -10.14 -10.11 4.97
C ILE A 97 -10.48 -9.41 3.66
N ARG A 98 -9.48 -9.27 2.78
CA ARG A 98 -9.65 -8.66 1.47
C ARG A 98 -9.05 -9.56 0.38
N ASN A 99 -9.82 -9.79 -0.67
CA ASN A 99 -9.32 -10.32 -1.94
C ASN A 99 -8.83 -9.15 -2.80
N ARG A 100 -7.57 -9.19 -3.25
CA ARG A 100 -6.94 -8.14 -4.07
C ARG A 100 -6.73 -8.57 -5.52
N GLY A 101 -7.44 -9.60 -5.97
CA GLY A 101 -7.31 -10.18 -7.31
C GLY A 101 -6.10 -11.11 -7.47
N HIS A 102 -4.97 -10.79 -6.83
CA HIS A 102 -3.72 -11.55 -6.93
C HIS A 102 -3.30 -12.27 -5.63
N ASP A 103 -3.92 -11.93 -4.49
CA ASP A 103 -3.82 -12.65 -3.23
C ASP A 103 -5.04 -12.41 -2.31
N ILE A 104 -5.06 -13.10 -1.16
CA ILE A 104 -5.98 -12.85 -0.06
C ILE A 104 -5.16 -12.30 1.11
N ARG A 105 -5.49 -11.08 1.56
CA ARG A 105 -4.80 -10.39 2.66
C ARG A 105 -5.69 -10.34 3.90
N VAL A 106 -5.08 -10.56 5.06
CA VAL A 106 -5.67 -10.23 6.38
C VAL A 106 -5.04 -8.94 6.88
N ARG A 107 -5.86 -7.96 7.27
CA ARG A 107 -5.42 -6.73 7.93
C ARG A 107 -5.95 -6.71 9.35
N CYS A 108 -5.05 -6.73 10.34
CA CYS A 108 -5.37 -6.59 11.75
C CYS A 108 -5.33 -5.10 12.15
N TYR A 109 -6.15 -4.71 13.13
CA TYR A 109 -6.20 -3.35 13.64
C TYR A 109 -5.82 -3.33 15.13
N ASP A 110 -4.99 -2.37 15.50
CA ASP A 110 -4.66 -2.12 16.91
C ASP A 110 -5.88 -1.55 17.64
N LEU A 111 -6.03 -1.93 18.91
CA LEU A 111 -7.08 -1.45 19.82
C LEU A 111 -6.61 -0.25 20.63
#